data_AF-A0A382RUP5-F1
#
_entry.id   AF-A0A382RUP5-F1
#
_cell.length_a   1.000
_cell.length_b   1.000
_cell.length_c   1.000
_cell.angle_alpha   90.00
_cell.angle_beta   90.00
_cell.angle_gamma   90.00
#
_symmetry.space_group_name_H-M   'P 1'
#
loop_
_entity.id
_entity.type
_entity.pdbx_description
1 polymer ?
#
loop_
_entity_poly.entity_id
_entity_poly.type
_entity_poly.pdbx_seq_one_letter_code
_entity_poly.pdbx_strand_id
1 'polypeptide(L)' 'MKNVAIKGKYKVKDKTKFLGTKSPIYRSMWERRFMLYCDRCESIKKWNSESIHIPYTSPKDNKVHNYYPDFYVEY' A
#
# COMPACT_ATOMS: atom_id res chain seq x y z
N MET A 1 -19.41 -18.61 -11.58
CA MET A 1 -18.97 -17.20 -11.51
C MET A 1 -17.46 -17.16 -11.61
N LYS A 2 -16.86 -16.37 -12.52
CA LYS A 2 -15.40 -16.17 -12.52
C LYS A 2 -15.06 -15.35 -11.27
N ASN A 3 -14.25 -15.91 -10.36
CA ASN A 3 -13.68 -15.16 -9.25
C ASN A 3 -12.62 -14.19 -9.82
N VAL A 4 -13.07 -13.00 -10.22
CA VAL A 4 -12.17 -11.96 -10.72
C VAL A 4 -11.57 -11.26 -9.51
N ALA A 5 -10.25 -11.36 -9.36
CA ALA A 5 -9.51 -10.55 -8.39
C ALA A 5 -9.74 -9.06 -8.69
N ILE A 6 -10.35 -8.36 -7.72
CA ILE A 6 -10.68 -6.93 -7.87
C ILE A 6 -9.43 -6.10 -7.58
N LYS A 7 -9.01 -5.33 -8.59
CA LYS A 7 -7.89 -4.38 -8.52
C LYS A 7 -8.28 -3.03 -9.11
N GLY A 8 -7.64 -1.95 -8.70
CA GLY A 8 -7.92 -0.62 -9.21
C GLY A 8 -7.12 0.49 -8.55
N LYS A 9 -7.43 1.73 -8.90
CA LYS A 9 -6.84 2.93 -8.29
C LYS A 9 -7.74 3.43 -7.16
N TYR A 10 -7.16 3.74 -6.01
CA TYR A 10 -7.87 4.38 -4.90
C TYR A 10 -7.79 5.91 -5.04
N LYS A 11 -8.94 6.57 -4.95
CA LYS A 11 -9.03 8.03 -4.92
C LYS A 11 -8.89 8.49 -3.48
N VAL A 12 -7.69 8.95 -3.13
CA VAL A 12 -7.38 9.56 -1.82
C VAL A 12 -8.32 10.72 -1.57
N LYS A 13 -8.99 10.70 -0.42
CA LYS A 13 -9.91 11.76 0.02
C LYS A 13 -9.17 12.88 0.73
N ASP A 14 -8.23 12.52 1.60
CA ASP A 14 -7.41 13.48 2.34
C ASP A 14 -5.97 13.45 1.83
N LYS A 15 -5.64 14.41 0.97
CA LYS A 15 -4.29 14.53 0.40
C LYS A 15 -3.24 14.97 1.42
N THR A 16 -3.63 15.53 2.57
CA THR A 16 -2.67 15.96 3.59
C THR A 16 -2.05 14.76 4.33
N LYS A 17 -2.79 13.65 4.39
CA LYS A 17 -2.36 12.40 5.03
C LYS A 17 -1.59 11.50 4.07
N PHE A 18 -1.91 11.53 2.78
CA PHE A 18 -1.26 10.65 1.82
C PHE A 18 0.06 11.25 1.31
N LEU A 19 1.16 10.54 1.53
CA LEU A 19 2.52 10.98 1.19
C LEU A 19 2.88 10.79 -0.29
N GLY A 20 2.11 9.99 -1.04
CA GLY A 20 2.42 9.68 -2.43
C GLY A 20 1.99 10.77 -3.41
N THR A 21 2.73 10.90 -4.52
CA THR A 21 2.43 11.86 -5.60
C THR A 21 1.39 11.33 -6.60
N LYS A 22 1.21 10.01 -6.67
CA LYS A 22 0.29 9.33 -7.60
C LYS A 22 -0.80 8.59 -6.83
N SER A 23 -1.96 8.39 -7.46
CA SER A 23 -3.04 7.61 -6.85
C SER A 23 -2.56 6.18 -6.51
N PRO A 24 -2.73 5.71 -5.26
CA PRO A 24 -2.30 4.38 -4.86
C PRO A 24 -3.14 3.31 -5.56
N ILE A 25 -2.53 2.17 -5.81
CA ILE A 25 -3.13 1.04 -6.53
C ILE A 25 -3.41 -0.05 -5.51
N TYR A 26 -4.65 -0.53 -5.44
CA TYR A 26 -4.99 -1.73 -4.70
C TYR A 26 -5.08 -2.92 -5.65
N ARG A 27 -4.50 -4.04 -5.25
CA ARG A 27 -4.53 -5.35 -5.91
C ARG A 27 -5.51 -6.30 -5.25
N SER A 28 -6.05 -5.92 -4.09
CA SER A 28 -7.08 -6.66 -3.36
C SER A 28 -8.14 -5.73 -2.73
N MET A 29 -9.31 -6.31 -2.43
CA MET A 29 -10.35 -5.59 -1.68
C MET A 29 -9.94 -5.26 -0.24
N TRP A 30 -9.03 -6.05 0.34
CA TRP A 30 -8.45 -5.79 1.66
C TRP A 30 -7.59 -4.55 1.65
N GLU A 31 -6.69 -4.41 0.67
CA GLU A 31 -5.92 -3.18 0.47
C GLU A 31 -6.83 -1.97 0.26
N ARG A 32 -7.88 -2.08 -0.58
CA ARG A 32 -8.84 -0.97 -0.77
C ARG A 32 -9.50 -0.55 0.54
N ARG A 33 -9.90 -1.52 1.37
CA ARG A 33 -10.52 -1.25 2.66
C ARG A 33 -9.53 -0.65 3.66
N PHE A 34 -8.26 -1.06 3.61
CA PHE A 34 -7.21 -0.50 4.45
C PHE A 34 -6.87 0.94 4.05
N MET A 35 -6.76 1.24 2.75
CA MET A 35 -6.59 2.63 2.25
C MET A 35 -7.71 3.55 2.75
N LEU A 36 -8.96 3.05 2.76
CA LEU A 36 -10.10 3.78 3.30
C LEU A 36 -9.97 4.05 4.81
N TYR A 37 -9.44 3.08 5.56
CA TYR A 37 -9.17 3.23 6.98
C TYR A 37 -8.08 4.29 7.23
N CYS A 38 -6.97 4.25 6.48
CA CYS A 38 -5.90 5.24 6.57
C CYS A 38 -6.38 6.68 6.33
N ASP A 39 -7.23 6.89 5.32
CA ASP A 39 -7.82 8.19 5.06
C ASP A 39 -8.73 8.67 6.21
N ARG A 40 -9.60 7.80 6.73
CA ARG A 40 -10.67 8.20 7.66
C ARG A 40 -10.28 8.22 9.13
N CYS A 41 -9.30 7.42 9.53
CA CYS A 41 -8.94 7.29 10.93
C CYS A 41 -8.12 8.50 11.41
N GLU A 42 -8.63 9.25 12.39
CA GLU A 42 -7.98 10.46 12.91
C GLU A 42 -6.61 10.19 13.53
N SER A 43 -6.42 9.01 14.14
CA SER A 43 -5.14 8.63 14.75
C SER A 43 -4.04 8.32 13.72
N ILE A 44 -4.37 8.20 12.44
CA ILE A 44 -3.37 8.06 11.38
C ILE A 44 -3.00 9.46 10.92
N LYS A 45 -1.74 9.86 11.07
CA LYS A 45 -1.24 11.17 10.63
C LYS A 45 -0.87 11.16 9.16
N LYS A 46 -0.10 10.14 8.76
CA LYS A 46 0.38 10.01 7.39
C LYS A 46 0.40 8.57 6.94
N TRP A 47 0.23 8.34 5.64
CA TRP A 47 0.32 7.01 5.07
C TRP A 47 0.78 7.04 3.60
N ASN A 48 1.33 5.92 3.15
CA ASN A 48 1.72 5.72 1.75
C ASN A 48 1.55 4.24 1.36
N SER A 49 1.58 3.94 0.06
CA SER A 49 1.48 2.57 -0.47
C SER A 49 2.69 2.23 -1.34
N GLU A 50 3.30 1.06 -1.11
CA GLU A 50 4.47 0.55 -1.84
C GLU A 50 5.67 1.53 -1.96
N SER A 51 5.82 2.42 -0.99
CA SER A 51 6.81 3.51 -1.07
C SER A 51 8.21 3.13 -0.59
N ILE A 52 8.36 2.01 0.12
CA ILE A 52 9.61 1.59 0.75
C ILE A 52 10.15 0.38 -0.01
N HIS A 53 11.39 0.47 -0.46
CA HIS A 53 12.12 -0.65 -1.07
C HIS A 53 13.07 -1.23 -0.03
N ILE A 54 12.92 -2.53 0.27
CA ILE A 54 13.77 -3.26 1.20
C ILE A 54 14.44 -4.40 0.43
N PRO A 55 15.70 -4.24 -0.02
CA PRO A 55 16.44 -5.34 -0.61
C PRO A 55 16.81 -6.37 0.47
N TYR A 56 16.71 -7.66 0.15
CA TYR A 56 17.14 -8.74 1.03
C TYR A 56 17.82 -9.86 0.24
N THR A 57 18.72 -10.60 0.88
CA THR A 57 19.33 -11.79 0.28
C THR A 57 18.45 -12.99 0.58
N SER A 58 17.93 -13.63 -0.47
CA SER A 58 17.08 -14.82 -0.35
C SER A 58 17.92 -16.04 0.05
N PRO A 59 17.55 -16.79 1.10
CA PRO A 59 18.28 -17.99 1.51
C PRO A 59 18.11 -19.16 0.53
N LYS A 60 17.17 -19.07 -0.41
CA LYS A 60 16.86 -20.13 -1.38
C LYS A 60 17.86 -20.17 -2.53
N ASP A 61 18.36 -19.01 -2.94
CA ASP A 61 19.18 -18.83 -4.14
C ASP A 61 20.39 -17.91 -3.93
N ASN A 62 20.59 -17.36 -2.72
CA ASN A 62 21.65 -16.42 -2.34
C ASN A 62 21.72 -15.17 -3.24
N LYS A 63 20.59 -14.76 -3.83
CA LYS A 63 20.49 -13.55 -4.66
C LYS A 63 19.76 -12.43 -3.92
N VAL A 64 20.01 -11.20 -4.33
CA VAL A 64 19.28 -10.02 -3.84
C VAL A 64 17.90 -9.96 -4.48
N HIS A 65 16.87 -9.89 -3.66
CA HIS A 65 15.47 -9.78 -4.04
C HIS A 65 14.88 -8.49 -3.47
N ASN A 66 13.79 -8.03 -4.09
CA ASN A 66 13.13 -6.78 -3.69
C ASN A 66 11.87 -7.09 -2.90
N TYR A 67 11.77 -6.55 -1.70
CA TYR A 67 10.53 -6.50 -0.93
C TYR A 67 9.98 -5.08 -0.90
N TYR A 68 8.71 -4.94 -1.22
CA TYR A 68 7.94 -3.70 -1.11
C TYR A 68 6.79 -3.95 -0.15
N PRO A 69 6.81 -3.38 1.07
CA PRO A 69 5.67 -3.44 1.97
C PRO A 69 4.45 -2.74 1.35
N ASP A 70 3.25 -3.28 1.58
CA ASP A 70 2.02 -2.74 1.00
C ASP A 70 1.74 -1.29 1.45
N PHE A 71 1.97 -1.00 2.73
CA PHE A 71 1.67 0.28 3.35
C PHE A 71 2.74 0.74 4.34
N TYR A 72 2.99 2.05 4.31
CA TYR A 72 3.65 2.79 5.39
C TYR A 72 2.59 3.61 6.13
N VAL A 73 2.63 3.63 7.46
CA VAL A 73 1.67 4.35 8.30
C VAL A 73 2.40 5.03 9.46
N GLU A 74 2.09 6.30 9.68
CA GLU A 74 2.51 7.12 10.82
C GLU A 74 1.26 7.49 11.64
N TYR A 75 1.31 7.29 12.96
CA TYR A 75 0.19 7.53 13.89
C TYR A 75 0.55 8.56 14.97
#